data_AF-A0A434TF88-F1
#
_entry.id   AF-A0A434TF88-F1
#
_cell.length_a   1.000
_cell.length_b   1.000
_cell.length_c   1.000
_cell.angle_alpha   90.00
_cell.angle_beta   90.00
_cell.angle_gamma   90.00
#
_symmetry.space_group_name_H-M   'P 1'
#
loop_
_entity.id
_entity.type
_entity.pdbx_description
1 polymer ?
#
loop_
_entity_poly.entity_id
_entity_poly.type
_entity_poly.pdbx_seq_one_letter_code
_entity_poly.pdbx_strand_id
1 'polypeptide(L)' 'DNVVLAPSNAFSLSHSAGRFMRFNVAQCADERNFRVLERAMAASRRKGASQPGSGRA' A
#
# COMPACT_ATOMS: atom_id res chain seq x y z
N ASP A 1 -2.52 13.37 7.76
CA ASP A 1 -3.49 12.32 8.13
C ASP A 1 -3.05 11.34 9.22
N ASN A 2 -1.78 11.34 9.69
CA ASN A 2 -1.32 10.43 10.78
C ASN A 2 -1.64 8.94 10.58
N VAL A 3 -1.85 8.51 9.32
CA VAL A 3 -2.03 7.11 8.92
C VAL A 3 -0.75 6.63 8.26
N VAL A 4 -0.28 5.46 8.66
CA VAL A 4 0.90 4.80 8.07
C VAL A 4 0.44 3.66 7.18
N LEU A 5 0.86 3.68 5.91
CA LEU A 5 0.69 2.54 5.00
C LEU A 5 1.81 1.53 5.28
N ALA A 6 1.46 0.37 5.81
CA ALA A 6 2.41 -0.66 6.21
C ALA A 6 2.62 -1.70 5.08
N PRO A 7 3.77 -1.70 4.38
CA PRO A 7 4.06 -2.66 3.33
C PRO A 7 4.32 -4.06 3.91
N SER A 8 3.81 -5.10 3.27
CA SER A 8 4.02 -6.48 3.71
C SER A 8 5.40 -7.04 3.36
N ASN A 9 6.24 -6.30 2.64
CA ASN A 9 7.55 -6.79 2.18
C ASN A 9 8.52 -7.12 3.33
N ALA A 10 8.42 -6.39 4.45
CA ALA A 10 9.27 -6.61 5.63
C ALA A 10 9.02 -7.96 6.32
N PHE A 11 7.91 -8.63 6.02
CA PHE A 11 7.52 -9.91 6.60
C PHE A 11 7.48 -11.05 5.57
N SER A 12 7.91 -10.80 4.33
CA SER A 12 7.97 -11.81 3.26
C SER A 12 9.39 -12.32 3.10
N LEU A 13 9.61 -13.61 3.36
CA LEU A 13 10.91 -14.28 3.19
C LEU A 13 11.52 -14.08 1.80
N SER A 14 10.69 -14.02 0.76
CA SER A 14 11.12 -13.82 -0.64
C SER A 14 11.04 -12.38 -1.12
N HIS A 15 10.67 -11.43 -0.24
CA HIS A 15 10.41 -10.04 -0.59
C HIS A 15 9.45 -9.86 -1.79
N SER A 16 8.53 -10.80 -1.99
CA SER A 16 7.59 -10.80 -3.11
C SER A 16 6.24 -10.17 -2.74
N ALA A 17 6.04 -9.84 -1.47
CA ALA A 17 4.78 -9.30 -0.97
C ALA A 17 4.62 -7.79 -1.13
N GLY A 18 5.36 -7.14 -2.04
CA GLY A 18 5.27 -5.71 -2.29
C GLY A 18 3.89 -5.22 -2.77
N ARG A 19 3.03 -6.14 -3.21
CA ARG A 19 1.63 -5.86 -3.60
C ARG A 19 0.62 -6.01 -2.46
N PHE A 20 1.05 -6.38 -1.26
CA PHE A 20 0.19 -6.61 -0.11
C PHE A 20 0.48 -5.59 1.00
N MET A 21 -0.55 -5.24 1.77
CA MET A 21 -0.47 -4.36 2.94
C MET A 21 -1.15 -5.02 4.15
N ARG A 22 -0.76 -4.60 5.35
CA ARG A 22 -1.41 -5.03 6.60
C ARG A 22 -2.47 -4.04 7.03
N PHE A 23 -3.61 -4.56 7.49
CA PHE A 23 -4.69 -3.78 8.08
C PHE A 23 -4.76 -3.98 9.59
N ASN A 24 -4.93 -2.87 10.31
CA ASN A 24 -5.28 -2.91 11.73
C ASN A 24 -6.80 -2.89 11.88
N VAL A 25 -7.39 -4.06 12.16
CA VAL A 25 -8.84 -4.24 12.26
C VAL A 25 -9.45 -3.38 13.38
N ALA A 26 -8.72 -3.16 14.48
CA ALA A 26 -9.21 -2.33 15.60
C ALA A 26 -9.45 -0.86 15.18
N GLN A 27 -8.79 -0.40 14.11
CA GLN A 27 -8.94 0.95 13.58
C GLN A 27 -9.95 1.02 12.41
N CYS A 28 -10.45 -0.10 11.92
CA CYS A 28 -11.43 -0.12 10.83
C CYS A 28 -12.82 0.41 11.21
N ALA A 29 -13.10 0.71 12.48
CA ALA A 29 -14.33 1.37 12.88
C ALA A 29 -14.38 2.85 12.46
N ASP A 30 -13.22 3.47 12.20
CA ASP A 30 -13.13 4.85 11.73
C ASP A 30 -13.14 4.90 10.19
N GLU A 31 -14.20 5.49 9.63
CA GLU A 31 -14.37 5.70 8.18
C GLU A 31 -13.19 6.43 7.52
N ARG A 32 -12.47 7.27 8.28
CA ARG A 32 -11.30 7.99 7.78
C ARG A 32 -10.27 7.05 7.17
N ASN A 33 -10.09 5.86 7.73
CA ASN A 33 -9.11 4.90 7.24
C ASN A 33 -9.43 4.40 5.83
N PHE A 34 -10.72 4.22 5.52
CA PHE A 34 -11.16 3.85 4.18
C PHE A 34 -11.01 5.00 3.19
N ARG A 35 -11.27 6.25 3.60
CA ARG A 35 -11.06 7.45 2.76
C ARG A 35 -9.58 7.66 2.44
N VAL A 36 -8.69 7.42 3.40
CA VAL A 36 -7.24 7.48 3.17
C VAL A 36 -6.80 6.37 2.23
N LEU A 37 -7.32 5.15 2.41
CA LEU A 37 -7.03 4.01 1.52
C LEU A 37 -7.45 4.28 0.08
N GLU A 38 -8.65 4.82 -0.15
CA GLU A 38 -9.15 5.19 -1.48
C GLU A 38 -8.20 6.17 -2.17
N ARG A 39 -7.81 7.24 -1.48
CA ARG A 39 -6.87 8.24 -1.99
C ARG A 39 -5.51 7.63 -2.33
N ALA A 40 -5.01 6.73 -1.49
CA ALA A 40 -3.75 6.03 -1.71
C ALA A 40 -3.80 5.11 -2.95
N MET A 41 -4.89 4.37 -3.13
CA MET A 41 -5.09 3.52 -4.32
C MET A 41 -5.18 4.35 -5.60
N ALA A 42 -5.92 5.46 -5.58
CA ALA A 42 -6.00 6.38 -6.71
C ALA A 42 -4.62 6.97 -7.08
N ALA A 43 -3.79 7.30 -6.08
CA ALA A 43 -2.42 7.78 -6.29
C ALA A 43 -1.49 6.67 -6.82
N SER A 44 -1.60 5.45 -6.32
CA SER A 44 -0.83 4.29 -6.81
C SER A 44 -1.15 3.99 -8.28
N ARG A 45 -2.42 4.10 -8.68
CA ARG A 45 -2.86 3.91 -10.06
C ARG A 45 -2.23 4.93 -11.01
N ARG A 46 -1.98 6.16 -10.55
CA ARG A 46 -1.21 7.17 -11.29
C ARG A 46 0.29 6.84 -11.35
N LYS A 47 0.86 6.31 -10.26
CA LYS A 47 2.27 5.89 -10.20
C LYS A 47 2.60 4.72 -11.14
N GLY A 48 1.67 3.79 -11.32
CA GLY A 48 1.82 2.67 -12.27
C GLY A 48 1.84 3.09 -13.74
N ALA A 49 1.25 4.24 -14.08
CA ALA A 49 1.30 4.82 -15.42
C ALA A 49 2.58 5.63 -15.71
N SER A 50 3.38 5.93 -14.67
CA SER A 50 4.58 6.77 -14.75
C SER A 50 5.88 6.06 -14.36
N GLN A 51 5.88 4.74 -14.14
CA GLN A 51 7.12 3.97 -13.93
C GLN A 51 7.49 3.20 -15.21
N PRO A 52 8.43 3.69 -16.03
CA PRO A 52 9.12 2.84 -16.99
C PRO A 52 9.94 1.81 -16.22
N GLY A 53 9.94 0.58 -16.74
CA GLY A 53 10.29 -0.64 -16.01
C GLY A 53 11.56 -0.57 -15.19
N SER A 54 11.46 -0.93 -13.91
CA SER A 54 12.60 -1.47 -13.17
C SER A 54 12.77 -2.94 -13.60
N GLY A 55 13.45 -3.15 -14.73
CA GLY A 55 14.00 -4.45 -15.08
C GLY A 55 14.92 -4.91 -13.95
N ARG A 56 14.63 -6.08 -13.38
CA ARG A 56 15.60 -6.81 -12.57
C ARG A 56 16.63 -7.40 -13.54
N ALA A 57 17.87 -6.96 -13.40
CA ALA A 57 19.05 -7.78 -13.70
C ALA A 57 19.20 -8.87 -12.64
#